data_AF-A0A5S4UC38-F1
#
_entry.id   AF-A0A5S4UC38-F1
#
_cell.length_a   1.000
_cell.length_b   1.000
_cell.length_c   1.000
_cell.angle_alpha   90.00
_cell.angle_beta   90.00
_cell.angle_gamma   90.00
#
_symmetry.space_group_name_H-M   'P 1'
#
loop_
_entity.id
_entity.type
_entity.pdbx_description
1 polymer ?
#
loop_
_entity_poly.entity_id
_entity_poly.type
_entity_poly.pdbx_seq_one_letter_code
_entity_poly.pdbx_strand_id
1 'polypeptide(L)'
;MGHVKTVARMVNSALILGGLFALTPAFADETCITGNWQADTTATDMPAVKYQSAHFAFRWKDSDAGKVNINSVETAAKRLEEAWDKYVNQIKFPEPYCNSKVKIKANVHLDPSFALTGGLAPNGSMGMWIGTEELKNDWSINWAMPHELAHALQGQTGGFQATAPGSINYMGWFWEAHADWMTHQMDNLHHTQTGSVEEVINMPHLHLGTSRTRYGGWLFLENLKNRYGYKAVNDLWAKAPKEGDPEQGTADPFSVLKSNMNWSQSELNDFFGDWALRNVGWGYTDPDGYNQGEVYRRLLGGYEAFEPNGGNSYRLLRVATLDPISNTAGARRFGVLYEQAPQRWGYNVVRLIADNGASRISVKFNGAVQTVAAVNRFPGLKNDPAALTSPDSDWRWGLVAVNAAGKARYSALQRGASASVNNFSIKKGESIYLVVMGTPTEMHKIKWDQAYYGVYRYPWTVDLTNAWADGSQPNAPTPTANGHRHRNGGGWVAEGAQVDDTAYVGPYAKVLGGKVLGNARVEGHAVVIGGTVSDNARIGGLTVVQGDAVIKDNAQASTTLWPLGLTVPGLVVSGDAQLHGDIDAREANMSVSRGVFYGYLTGAEIRDGQSGANLTDAVPEVTECPAYAK
;
A
#
# COMPACT_ATOMS: atom_id res chain seq x y z
N MET A 1 -67.38 -6.00 34.06
CA MET A 1 -66.52 -7.20 33.96
C MET A 1 -66.04 -7.31 32.51
N GLY A 2 -64.73 -7.50 32.30
CA GLY A 2 -64.16 -7.90 31.00
C GLY A 2 -63.44 -6.78 30.25
N HIS A 3 -62.12 -6.70 30.43
CA HIS A 3 -61.19 -5.75 29.82
C HIS A 3 -60.95 -5.99 28.33
N VAL A 4 -60.91 -4.90 27.55
CA VAL A 4 -60.23 -4.81 26.25
C VAL A 4 -58.91 -4.07 26.49
N LYS A 5 -57.77 -4.69 26.19
CA LYS A 5 -56.45 -4.05 26.19
C LYS A 5 -55.89 -3.97 24.77
N THR A 6 -55.65 -2.73 24.38
CA THR A 6 -54.96 -2.23 23.19
C THR A 6 -53.50 -2.73 23.14
N VAL A 7 -53.06 -3.24 21.99
CA VAL A 7 -51.65 -3.54 21.72
C VAL A 7 -51.01 -2.33 21.02
N ALA A 8 -50.17 -1.61 21.74
CA ALA A 8 -49.29 -0.59 21.17
C ALA A 8 -47.97 -1.25 20.71
N ARG A 9 -47.62 -1.09 19.42
CA ARG A 9 -46.29 -1.41 18.89
C ARG A 9 -45.34 -0.26 19.22
N MET A 10 -44.42 -0.48 20.15
CA MET A 10 -43.26 0.41 20.38
C MET A 10 -42.18 0.12 19.32
N VAL A 11 -41.76 1.18 18.65
CA VAL A 11 -40.56 1.25 17.81
C VAL A 11 -39.36 1.34 18.75
N ASN A 12 -38.56 0.28 18.84
CA ASN A 12 -37.29 0.32 19.56
C ASN A 12 -36.20 0.89 18.65
N SER A 13 -35.86 2.15 18.90
CA SER A 13 -34.60 2.77 18.49
C SER A 13 -33.45 2.11 19.27
N ALA A 14 -32.72 1.18 18.65
CA ALA A 14 -31.49 0.64 19.21
C ALA A 14 -30.33 1.61 18.94
N LEU A 15 -29.83 2.26 19.98
CA LEU A 15 -28.48 2.80 20.00
C LEU A 15 -27.51 1.61 19.88
N ILE A 16 -26.80 1.50 18.75
CA ILE A 16 -25.69 0.57 18.59
C ILE A 16 -24.46 1.22 19.22
N LEU A 17 -24.13 0.81 20.44
CA LEU A 17 -22.77 0.91 20.96
C LEU A 17 -21.85 0.08 20.05
N GLY A 18 -20.67 0.62 19.76
CA GLY A 18 -19.65 -0.02 18.93
C GLY A 18 -19.46 -1.48 19.33
N GLY A 19 -19.43 -2.35 18.32
CA GLY A 19 -19.28 -3.78 18.51
C GLY A 19 -18.04 -4.07 19.37
N LEU A 20 -18.28 -4.61 20.57
CA LEU A 20 -17.32 -5.49 21.20
C LEU A 20 -17.16 -6.67 20.26
N PHE A 21 -16.05 -6.70 19.52
CA PHE A 21 -15.53 -7.96 19.02
C PHE A 21 -15.26 -8.83 20.23
N ALA A 22 -15.92 -10.00 20.29
CA ALA A 22 -15.66 -10.99 21.32
C ALA A 22 -14.17 -11.34 21.29
N LEU A 23 -13.50 -11.18 22.44
CA LEU A 23 -12.15 -11.67 22.67
C LEU A 23 -12.18 -13.19 22.44
N THR A 24 -11.59 -13.65 21.34
CA THR A 24 -11.27 -15.06 21.15
C THR A 24 -10.23 -15.47 22.20
N PRO A 25 -10.25 -16.72 22.69
CA PRO A 25 -9.34 -17.16 23.74
C PRO A 25 -7.89 -17.05 23.26
N ALA A 26 -7.05 -16.39 24.05
CA ALA A 26 -5.61 -16.37 23.86
C ALA A 26 -5.08 -17.82 23.95
N PHE A 27 -4.67 -18.38 22.81
CA PHE A 27 -3.94 -19.64 22.78
C PHE A 27 -2.61 -19.45 23.55
N ALA A 28 -2.26 -20.40 24.42
CA ALA A 28 -1.10 -20.28 25.31
C ALA A 28 0.20 -19.99 24.55
N ASP A 29 1.01 -19.07 25.07
CA ASP A 29 2.37 -18.82 24.58
C ASP A 29 3.23 -20.08 24.78
N GLU A 30 3.91 -20.53 23.72
CA GLU A 30 4.89 -21.62 23.82
C GLU A 30 6.04 -21.14 24.72
N THR A 31 6.23 -21.82 25.86
CA THR A 31 7.32 -21.48 26.78
C THR A 31 8.58 -22.19 26.33
N CYS A 32 9.52 -21.45 25.75
CA CYS A 32 10.79 -21.99 25.29
C CYS A 32 11.64 -22.51 26.45
N ILE A 33 12.34 -23.62 26.22
CA ILE A 33 13.26 -24.15 27.21
C ILE A 33 14.49 -23.26 27.29
N THR A 34 14.96 -22.99 28.51
CA THR A 34 16.22 -22.29 28.73
C THR A 34 17.37 -23.06 28.10
N GLY A 35 18.24 -22.35 27.38
CA GLY A 35 19.38 -22.93 26.69
C GLY A 35 20.57 -21.99 26.64
N ASN A 36 21.72 -22.54 26.27
CA ASN A 36 22.97 -21.81 26.12
C ASN A 36 23.12 -21.33 24.68
N TRP A 37 23.27 -20.02 24.50
CA TRP A 37 23.58 -19.41 23.21
C TRP A 37 25.07 -19.54 22.90
N GLN A 38 25.39 -20.21 21.80
CA GLN A 38 26.75 -20.41 21.33
C GLN A 38 26.90 -19.95 19.88
N ALA A 39 28.10 -19.53 19.51
CA ALA A 39 28.40 -19.17 18.13
C ALA A 39 28.30 -20.39 17.21
N ASP A 40 27.83 -20.16 15.98
CA ASP A 40 27.71 -21.22 14.98
C ASP A 40 29.07 -21.67 14.45
N THR A 41 29.53 -22.86 14.81
CA THR A 41 30.79 -23.39 14.26
C THR A 41 30.63 -24.03 12.88
N THR A 42 29.39 -24.12 12.37
CA THR A 42 29.05 -24.77 11.10
C THR A 42 28.78 -23.79 9.96
N ALA A 43 28.78 -22.48 10.22
CA ALA A 43 28.68 -21.45 9.18
C ALA A 43 29.97 -21.41 8.34
N THR A 44 29.94 -22.03 7.16
CA THR A 44 31.12 -22.23 6.28
C THR A 44 31.37 -21.06 5.33
N ASP A 45 30.40 -20.19 5.10
CA ASP A 45 30.47 -19.03 4.23
C ASP A 45 30.88 -17.74 4.96
N MET A 46 31.21 -17.84 6.25
CA MET A 46 31.54 -16.70 7.10
C MET A 46 32.91 -16.86 7.78
N PRO A 47 33.65 -15.76 8.00
CA PRO A 47 34.90 -15.77 8.75
C PRO A 47 34.75 -16.26 10.20
N ALA A 48 35.90 -16.43 10.86
CA ALA A 48 35.95 -16.68 12.29
C ALA A 48 35.28 -15.55 13.09
N VAL A 49 34.68 -15.93 14.22
CA VAL A 49 34.11 -15.00 15.19
C VAL A 49 35.21 -14.16 15.83
N LYS A 50 34.99 -12.86 15.90
CA LYS A 50 35.93 -11.88 16.47
C LYS A 50 35.35 -11.09 17.64
N TYR A 51 34.02 -10.97 17.72
CA TYR A 51 33.30 -10.36 18.84
C TYR A 51 31.96 -11.08 19.08
N GLN A 52 31.47 -11.09 20.32
CA GLN A 52 30.18 -11.71 20.66
C GLN A 52 29.43 -10.91 21.72
N SER A 53 28.10 -10.91 21.61
CA SER A 53 27.17 -10.52 22.67
C SER A 53 26.36 -11.75 23.12
N ALA A 54 25.23 -11.57 23.80
CA ALA A 54 24.40 -12.67 24.29
C ALA A 54 23.81 -13.51 23.14
N HIS A 55 23.23 -12.85 22.14
CA HIS A 55 22.51 -13.47 21.02
C HIS A 55 23.23 -13.34 19.67
N PHE A 56 24.34 -12.58 19.58
CA PHE A 56 25.03 -12.30 18.31
C PHE A 56 26.51 -12.72 18.32
N ALA A 57 26.98 -13.20 17.18
CA ALA A 57 28.37 -13.54 16.90
C ALA A 57 28.86 -12.76 15.67
N PHE A 58 29.73 -11.78 15.90
CA PHE A 58 30.29 -10.91 14.86
C PHE A 58 31.55 -11.54 14.27
N ARG A 59 31.64 -11.50 12.93
CA ARG A 59 32.64 -12.19 12.12
C ARG A 59 33.20 -11.24 11.08
N TRP A 60 34.52 -11.24 10.91
CA TRP A 60 35.20 -10.55 9.82
C TRP A 60 36.56 -11.20 9.53
N LYS A 61 37.07 -10.97 8.32
CA LYS A 61 38.38 -11.49 7.91
C LYS A 61 39.48 -10.75 8.66
N ASP A 62 40.57 -11.45 8.97
CA ASP A 62 41.75 -10.80 9.58
C ASP A 62 42.31 -9.67 8.71
N SER A 63 42.20 -9.77 7.39
CA SER A 63 42.56 -8.72 6.44
C SER A 63 41.74 -7.43 6.58
N ASP A 64 40.57 -7.49 7.20
CA ASP A 64 39.67 -6.36 7.41
C ASP A 64 39.72 -5.82 8.85
N ALA A 65 40.58 -6.37 9.72
CA ALA A 65 40.69 -5.92 11.12
C ALA A 65 40.99 -4.42 11.26
N GLY A 66 41.75 -3.82 10.32
CA GLY A 66 42.02 -2.38 10.29
C GLY A 66 40.86 -1.51 9.77
N LYS A 67 39.81 -2.13 9.23
CA LYS A 67 38.62 -1.46 8.67
C LYS A 67 37.41 -1.54 9.59
N VAL A 68 37.47 -2.36 10.64
CA VAL A 68 36.41 -2.55 11.63
C VAL A 68 36.78 -1.80 12.91
N ASN A 69 35.97 -0.80 13.27
CA ASN A 69 36.10 -0.12 14.55
C ASN A 69 35.33 -0.90 15.63
N ILE A 70 36.05 -1.37 16.65
CA ILE A 70 35.45 -2.20 17.71
C ILE A 70 34.36 -1.46 18.50
N ASN A 71 34.48 -0.15 18.72
CA ASN A 71 33.45 0.63 19.42
C ASN A 71 32.15 0.70 18.61
N SER A 72 32.27 0.77 17.28
CA SER A 72 31.11 0.70 16.37
C SER A 72 30.47 -0.69 16.39
N VAL A 73 31.26 -1.76 16.48
CA VAL A 73 30.76 -3.13 16.66
C VAL A 73 30.01 -3.28 17.98
N GLU A 74 30.55 -2.78 19.08
CA GLU A 74 29.90 -2.82 20.40
C GLU A 74 28.57 -2.05 20.40
N THR A 75 28.53 -0.91 19.71
CA THR A 75 27.31 -0.10 19.55
C THR A 75 26.26 -0.85 18.75
N ALA A 76 26.63 -1.44 17.60
CA ALA A 76 25.74 -2.26 16.79
C ALA A 76 25.26 -3.50 17.55
N ALA A 77 26.14 -4.17 18.30
CA ALA A 77 25.80 -5.32 19.13
C ALA A 77 24.79 -4.95 20.21
N LYS A 78 25.01 -3.86 20.95
CA LYS A 78 24.06 -3.36 21.94
C LYS A 78 22.70 -3.10 21.31
N ARG A 79 22.68 -2.48 20.13
CA ARG A 79 21.44 -2.17 19.43
C ARG A 79 20.68 -3.41 18.97
N LEU A 80 21.40 -4.41 18.47
CA LEU A 80 20.82 -5.69 18.08
C LEU A 80 20.29 -6.47 19.29
N GLU A 81 20.92 -6.36 20.47
CA GLU A 81 20.39 -6.92 21.71
C GLU A 81 19.11 -6.20 22.18
N GLU A 82 19.04 -4.88 22.03
CA GLU A 82 17.79 -4.12 22.26
C GLU A 82 16.66 -4.58 21.33
N ALA A 83 16.98 -4.78 20.04
CA ALA A 83 16.02 -5.29 19.06
C ALA A 83 15.60 -6.74 19.38
N TRP A 84 16.53 -7.59 19.79
CA TRP A 84 16.23 -8.95 20.25
C TRP A 84 15.27 -8.95 21.43
N ASP A 85 15.54 -8.13 22.45
CA ASP A 85 14.65 -8.01 23.61
C ASP A 85 13.26 -7.53 23.19
N LYS A 86 13.18 -6.51 22.34
CA LYS A 86 11.91 -6.03 21.82
C LYS A 86 11.14 -7.13 21.10
N TYR A 87 11.78 -7.83 20.18
CA TYR A 87 11.13 -8.79 19.29
C TYR A 87 10.75 -10.08 19.99
N VAL A 88 11.68 -10.70 20.71
CA VAL A 88 11.49 -12.01 21.31
C VAL A 88 10.87 -11.91 22.70
N ASN A 89 11.34 -10.98 23.54
CA ASN A 89 10.90 -10.91 24.94
C ASN A 89 9.65 -10.06 25.14
N GLN A 90 9.47 -8.95 24.42
CA GLN A 90 8.33 -8.06 24.61
C GLN A 90 7.18 -8.37 23.64
N ILE A 91 7.47 -8.39 22.33
CA ILE A 91 6.50 -8.66 21.26
C ILE A 91 6.13 -10.16 21.21
N LYS A 92 6.98 -11.04 21.74
CA LYS A 92 6.80 -12.50 21.72
C LYS A 92 6.79 -13.09 20.30
N PHE A 93 7.59 -12.53 19.40
CA PHE A 93 7.87 -13.19 18.13
C PHE A 93 8.55 -14.55 18.39
N PRO A 94 8.28 -15.61 17.60
CA PRO A 94 8.79 -16.95 17.89
C PRO A 94 10.31 -16.99 18.13
N GLU A 95 10.72 -17.47 19.31
CA GLU A 95 12.13 -17.63 19.65
C GLU A 95 12.74 -18.78 18.83
N PRO A 96 13.87 -18.55 18.15
CA PRO A 96 14.53 -19.62 17.42
C PRO A 96 15.12 -20.65 18.40
N TYR A 97 15.12 -21.92 17.99
CA TYR A 97 15.57 -23.03 18.84
C TYR A 97 14.80 -23.14 20.18
N CYS A 98 13.50 -22.78 20.17
CA CYS A 98 12.63 -22.77 21.35
C CYS A 98 12.66 -24.08 22.15
N ASN A 99 12.74 -25.22 21.45
CA ASN A 99 12.74 -26.57 22.03
C ASN A 99 14.13 -27.19 22.21
N SER A 100 15.21 -26.38 22.13
CA SER A 100 16.60 -26.85 22.27
C SER A 100 17.34 -26.16 23.42
N LYS A 101 18.13 -26.94 24.16
CA LYS A 101 19.09 -26.42 25.16
C LYS A 101 20.34 -25.81 24.52
N VAL A 102 20.59 -26.14 23.26
CA VAL A 102 21.67 -25.57 22.46
C VAL A 102 21.06 -24.58 21.50
N LYS A 103 21.35 -23.29 21.68
CA LYS A 103 20.82 -22.21 20.86
C LYS A 103 21.97 -21.56 20.07
N ILE A 104 21.73 -21.19 18.83
CA ILE A 104 22.76 -20.66 17.94
C ILE A 104 22.61 -19.15 17.83
N LYS A 105 23.67 -18.41 18.16
CA LYS A 105 23.70 -16.95 18.02
C LYS A 105 23.52 -16.55 16.55
N ALA A 106 22.83 -15.44 16.31
CA ALA A 106 22.75 -14.85 14.98
C ALA A 106 24.16 -14.44 14.50
N ASN A 107 24.50 -14.85 13.29
CA ASN A 107 25.80 -14.55 12.69
C ASN A 107 25.76 -13.16 12.05
N VAL A 108 26.71 -12.29 12.41
CA VAL A 108 26.86 -10.96 11.83
C VAL A 108 28.18 -10.89 11.07
N HIS A 109 28.13 -11.02 9.75
CA HIS A 109 29.29 -10.98 8.86
C HIS A 109 29.55 -9.54 8.39
N LEU A 110 30.67 -8.97 8.84
CA LEU A 110 31.12 -7.64 8.44
C LEU A 110 32.11 -7.74 7.28
N ASP A 111 31.79 -7.09 6.15
CA ASP A 111 32.67 -6.96 4.99
C ASP A 111 32.42 -5.61 4.30
N PRO A 112 33.45 -4.83 3.91
CA PRO A 112 33.27 -3.54 3.26
C PRO A 112 32.51 -3.57 1.93
N SER A 113 32.41 -4.73 1.28
CA SER A 113 31.69 -4.89 0.00
C SER A 113 30.19 -5.11 0.16
N PHE A 114 29.70 -5.33 1.39
CA PHE A 114 28.29 -5.58 1.64
C PHE A 114 27.50 -4.27 1.79
N ALA A 115 26.24 -4.35 1.42
CA ALA A 115 25.20 -3.44 1.91
C ALA A 115 24.69 -3.97 3.26
N LEU A 116 23.38 -3.88 3.52
CA LEU A 116 22.72 -4.51 4.66
C LEU A 116 21.75 -5.57 4.13
N THR A 117 21.92 -6.81 4.58
CA THR A 117 20.97 -7.89 4.34
C THR A 117 20.90 -8.84 5.54
N GLY A 118 19.74 -9.44 5.77
CA GLY A 118 19.49 -10.42 6.80
C GLY A 118 18.63 -11.58 6.30
N GLY A 119 18.68 -12.70 7.00
CA GLY A 119 17.95 -13.90 6.62
C GLY A 119 18.59 -15.16 7.17
N LEU A 120 18.57 -16.22 6.36
CA LEU A 120 19.20 -17.49 6.69
C LEU A 120 20.55 -17.63 5.98
N ALA A 121 21.58 -18.01 6.74
CA ALA A 121 22.83 -18.50 6.18
C ALA A 121 22.58 -19.83 5.43
N PRO A 122 23.50 -20.28 4.55
CA PRO A 122 23.32 -21.50 3.75
C PRO A 122 23.05 -22.77 4.57
N ASN A 123 23.50 -22.82 5.82
CA ASN A 123 23.25 -23.92 6.75
C ASN A 123 21.92 -23.82 7.51
N GLY A 124 21.09 -22.80 7.23
CA GLY A 124 19.81 -22.55 7.88
C GLY A 124 19.90 -21.83 9.23
N SER A 125 21.07 -21.37 9.66
CA SER A 125 21.21 -20.51 10.86
C SER A 125 20.83 -19.06 10.56
N MET A 126 20.55 -18.28 11.61
CA MET A 126 20.35 -16.84 11.47
C MET A 126 21.63 -16.15 10.94
N GLY A 127 21.48 -15.31 9.93
CA GLY A 127 22.58 -14.58 9.30
C GLY A 127 22.24 -13.13 8.97
N MET A 128 23.24 -12.27 9.08
CA MET A 128 23.23 -10.87 8.67
C MET A 128 24.57 -10.55 8.00
N TRP A 129 24.53 -9.85 6.86
CA TRP A 129 25.69 -9.39 6.10
C TRP A 129 25.67 -7.87 6.06
N ILE A 130 26.67 -7.24 6.67
CA ILE A 130 26.67 -5.82 6.97
C ILE A 130 27.95 -5.16 6.46
N GLY A 131 27.78 -4.11 5.67
CA GLY A 131 28.87 -3.21 5.26
C GLY A 131 29.56 -2.58 6.46
N THR A 132 30.90 -2.55 6.48
CA THR A 132 31.63 -1.96 7.63
C THR A 132 31.33 -0.47 7.85
N GLU A 133 30.95 0.26 6.80
CA GLU A 133 30.54 1.67 6.90
C GLU A 133 29.15 1.84 7.53
N GLU A 134 28.30 0.82 7.47
CA GLU A 134 26.95 0.85 8.06
C GLU A 134 27.00 0.85 9.59
N LEU A 135 28.12 0.41 10.18
CA LEU A 135 28.38 0.51 11.61
C LEU A 135 28.61 1.94 12.10
N LYS A 136 28.72 2.92 11.19
CA LYS A 136 28.88 4.35 11.51
C LYS A 136 27.63 5.16 11.18
N ASN A 137 26.64 4.54 10.55
CA ASN A 137 25.43 5.20 10.09
C ASN A 137 24.32 5.02 11.14
N ASP A 138 23.86 6.15 11.69
CA ASP A 138 22.81 6.15 12.72
C ASP A 138 21.50 5.55 12.20
N TRP A 139 21.11 5.82 10.95
CA TRP A 139 19.92 5.21 10.37
C TRP A 139 20.09 3.69 10.23
N SER A 140 21.26 3.25 9.79
CA SER A 140 21.54 1.82 9.62
C SER A 140 21.51 1.07 10.95
N ILE A 141 22.12 1.63 12.00
CA ILE A 141 22.07 1.07 13.36
C ILE A 141 20.65 1.07 13.90
N ASN A 142 19.91 2.18 13.74
CA ASN A 142 18.63 2.35 14.43
C ASN A 142 17.42 1.76 13.71
N TRP A 143 17.47 1.63 12.38
CA TRP A 143 16.38 1.13 11.52
C TRP A 143 16.79 -0.14 10.78
N ALA A 144 17.82 -0.07 9.92
CA ALA A 144 18.12 -1.17 9.00
C ALA A 144 18.59 -2.45 9.71
N MET A 145 19.43 -2.36 10.74
CA MET A 145 19.90 -3.55 11.48
C MET A 145 18.75 -4.27 12.20
N PRO A 146 17.85 -3.60 12.94
CA PRO A 146 16.62 -4.22 13.44
C PRO A 146 15.73 -4.82 12.33
N HIS A 147 15.69 -4.23 11.13
CA HIS A 147 14.96 -4.76 9.97
C HIS A 147 15.59 -6.08 9.49
N GLU A 148 16.91 -6.10 9.28
CA GLU A 148 17.63 -7.30 8.85
C GLU A 148 17.58 -8.42 9.92
N LEU A 149 17.56 -8.07 11.20
CA LEU A 149 17.33 -9.05 12.27
C LEU A 149 15.93 -9.67 12.16
N ALA A 150 14.91 -8.89 11.83
CA ALA A 150 13.57 -9.43 11.61
C ALA A 150 13.56 -10.46 10.47
N HIS A 151 14.31 -10.25 9.39
CA HIS A 151 14.47 -11.26 8.34
C HIS A 151 15.13 -12.55 8.83
N ALA A 152 16.17 -12.45 9.67
CA ALA A 152 16.80 -13.64 10.25
C ALA A 152 15.82 -14.44 11.14
N LEU A 153 15.03 -13.75 11.95
CA LEU A 153 13.99 -14.37 12.80
C LEU A 153 12.83 -14.96 11.98
N GLN A 154 12.36 -14.24 10.95
CA GLN A 154 11.35 -14.74 10.00
C GLN A 154 11.82 -16.04 9.35
N GLY A 155 13.07 -16.09 8.89
CA GLY A 155 13.69 -17.30 8.36
C GLY A 155 13.61 -18.48 9.31
N GLN A 156 13.88 -18.26 10.61
CA GLN A 156 13.84 -19.34 11.60
C GLN A 156 12.45 -19.92 11.87
N THR A 157 11.36 -19.25 11.48
CA THR A 157 10.02 -19.82 11.68
C THR A 157 9.70 -20.95 10.70
N GLY A 158 10.42 -21.02 9.57
CA GLY A 158 10.16 -21.93 8.46
C GLY A 158 8.94 -21.56 7.61
N GLY A 159 8.21 -20.50 7.98
CA GLY A 159 7.01 -20.04 7.29
C GLY A 159 7.31 -19.14 6.09
N PHE A 160 6.39 -19.10 5.11
CA PHE A 160 6.49 -18.24 3.93
C PHE A 160 7.80 -18.39 3.13
N GLN A 161 8.42 -19.56 3.18
CA GLN A 161 9.63 -19.87 2.42
C GLN A 161 9.27 -20.49 1.07
N ALA A 162 10.06 -20.17 0.03
CA ALA A 162 9.91 -20.79 -1.27
C ALA A 162 10.23 -22.29 -1.21
N THR A 163 9.43 -23.11 -1.90
CA THR A 163 9.64 -24.57 -2.00
C THR A 163 10.76 -24.94 -2.97
N ALA A 164 11.03 -24.11 -3.98
CA ALA A 164 12.04 -24.33 -5.00
C ALA A 164 12.44 -23.01 -5.66
N PRO A 165 13.64 -22.93 -6.26
CA PRO A 165 14.01 -21.83 -7.15
C PRO A 165 12.96 -21.64 -8.25
N GLY A 166 12.45 -20.41 -8.41
CA GLY A 166 11.45 -20.09 -9.43
C GLY A 166 9.99 -20.34 -9.05
N SER A 167 9.69 -20.77 -7.81
CA SER A 167 8.30 -20.85 -7.31
C SER A 167 7.61 -19.49 -7.41
N ILE A 168 6.28 -19.51 -7.62
CA ILE A 168 5.48 -18.29 -7.65
C ILE A 168 5.56 -17.60 -6.29
N ASN A 169 6.06 -16.38 -6.30
CA ASN A 169 6.23 -15.57 -5.10
C ASN A 169 4.91 -14.84 -4.78
N TYR A 170 4.22 -15.21 -3.70
CA TYR A 170 3.03 -14.51 -3.18
C TYR A 170 3.30 -13.70 -1.90
N MET A 171 4.52 -13.81 -1.37
CA MET A 171 4.86 -13.51 0.01
C MET A 171 6.05 -12.56 0.15
N GLY A 172 6.78 -12.25 -0.92
CA GLY A 172 8.01 -11.47 -0.85
C GLY A 172 7.78 -10.08 -0.29
N TRP A 173 6.61 -9.50 -0.58
CA TRP A 173 6.25 -8.18 -0.05
C TRP A 173 5.99 -8.23 1.45
N PHE A 174 5.52 -9.37 1.94
CA PHE A 174 5.16 -9.58 3.32
C PHE A 174 6.39 -9.75 4.22
N TRP A 175 7.47 -10.35 3.69
CA TRP A 175 8.76 -10.39 4.37
C TRP A 175 9.24 -8.98 4.70
N GLU A 176 9.26 -8.09 3.70
CA GLU A 176 9.65 -6.68 3.85
C GLU A 176 8.68 -5.91 4.75
N ALA A 177 7.37 -6.00 4.49
CA ALA A 177 6.36 -5.32 5.29
C ALA A 177 6.48 -5.68 6.77
N HIS A 178 6.57 -6.97 7.09
CA HIS A 178 6.66 -7.39 8.49
C HIS A 178 8.01 -7.00 9.13
N ALA A 179 9.12 -7.00 8.39
CA ALA A 179 10.41 -6.54 8.92
C ALA A 179 10.38 -5.03 9.24
N ASP A 180 9.76 -4.22 8.38
CA ASP A 180 9.49 -2.80 8.64
C ASP A 180 8.54 -2.63 9.84
N TRP A 181 7.51 -3.48 9.96
CA TRP A 181 6.59 -3.46 11.10
C TRP A 181 7.31 -3.73 12.42
N MET A 182 8.15 -4.76 12.47
CA MET A 182 8.95 -5.14 13.64
C MET A 182 9.85 -3.98 14.04
N THR A 183 10.57 -3.40 13.08
CA THR A 183 11.43 -2.23 13.27
C THR A 183 10.64 -1.03 13.78
N HIS A 184 9.46 -0.78 13.22
CA HIS A 184 8.55 0.27 13.66
C HIS A 184 8.14 0.09 15.13
N GLN A 185 8.08 -1.13 15.67
CA GLN A 185 7.75 -1.36 17.09
C GLN A 185 8.89 -0.96 18.06
N MET A 186 10.11 -0.69 17.59
CA MET A 186 11.21 -0.29 18.46
C MET A 186 10.86 0.99 19.24
N ASP A 187 11.15 1.03 20.54
CA ASP A 187 10.66 2.10 21.44
C ASP A 187 11.11 3.51 21.04
N ASN A 188 12.29 3.62 20.40
CA ASN A 188 12.80 4.90 19.91
C ASN A 188 12.20 5.33 18.56
N LEU A 189 11.43 4.46 17.89
CA LEU A 189 10.85 4.67 16.56
C LEU A 189 9.32 4.74 16.61
N HIS A 190 8.67 3.81 17.33
CA HIS A 190 7.22 3.62 17.32
C HIS A 190 6.45 4.93 17.54
N HIS A 191 6.89 5.76 18.48
CA HIS A 191 6.20 7.02 18.82
C HIS A 191 6.70 8.27 18.07
N THR A 192 7.72 8.14 17.23
CA THR A 192 8.48 9.28 16.70
C THR A 192 8.49 9.35 15.17
N GLN A 193 8.32 8.23 14.47
CA GLN A 193 8.32 8.14 13.01
C GLN A 193 7.36 7.07 12.49
N THR A 194 7.16 7.02 11.16
CA THR A 194 6.23 6.08 10.51
C THR A 194 6.88 5.20 9.45
N GLY A 195 8.19 5.30 9.23
CA GLY A 195 8.87 4.61 8.14
C GLY A 195 8.22 4.88 6.77
N SER A 196 8.25 3.87 5.90
CA SER A 196 7.89 3.97 4.48
C SER A 196 6.40 3.69 4.20
N VAL A 197 5.47 4.34 4.92
CA VAL A 197 4.01 4.13 4.71
C VAL A 197 3.39 5.02 3.63
N GLU A 198 4.12 6.02 3.14
CA GLU A 198 3.62 6.99 2.17
C GLU A 198 3.15 6.30 0.88
N GLU A 199 3.82 5.25 0.44
CA GLU A 199 3.45 4.42 -0.72
C GLU A 199 2.02 3.88 -0.61
N VAL A 200 1.68 3.27 0.53
CA VAL A 200 0.37 2.62 0.74
C VAL A 200 -0.74 3.65 0.90
N ILE A 201 -0.48 4.74 1.61
CA ILE A 201 -1.54 5.70 1.96
C ILE A 201 -1.82 6.68 0.82
N ASN A 202 -0.84 6.92 -0.07
CA ASN A 202 -1.04 7.79 -1.22
C ASN A 202 -1.53 7.05 -2.46
N MET A 203 -1.31 5.75 -2.56
CA MET A 203 -1.82 4.92 -3.66
C MET A 203 -2.79 3.84 -3.15
N PRO A 204 -3.77 4.19 -2.29
CA PRO A 204 -4.54 3.19 -1.56
C PRO A 204 -5.44 2.36 -2.47
N HIS A 205 -5.71 2.82 -3.69
CA HIS A 205 -6.53 2.10 -4.67
C HIS A 205 -5.84 0.85 -5.23
N LEU A 206 -4.52 0.76 -5.16
CA LEU A 206 -3.77 -0.44 -5.51
C LEU A 206 -3.98 -1.54 -4.47
N HIS A 207 -3.85 -2.80 -4.87
CA HIS A 207 -4.04 -3.91 -3.95
C HIS A 207 -3.00 -3.89 -2.83
N LEU A 208 -3.44 -4.17 -1.60
CA LEU A 208 -2.53 -4.43 -0.50
C LEU A 208 -1.64 -5.62 -0.86
N GLY A 209 -0.33 -5.45 -0.73
CA GLY A 209 0.67 -6.46 -1.07
C GLY A 209 1.26 -6.37 -2.48
N THR A 210 1.06 -5.24 -3.17
CA THR A 210 1.84 -4.93 -4.37
C THR A 210 3.33 -4.76 -4.02
N SER A 211 4.21 -5.15 -4.95
CA SER A 211 5.66 -4.96 -4.82
C SER A 211 6.07 -3.49 -4.68
N ARG A 212 5.20 -2.57 -5.12
CA ARG A 212 5.39 -1.11 -5.12
C ARG A 212 5.21 -0.49 -3.74
N THR A 213 4.40 -1.13 -2.90
CA THR A 213 4.06 -0.63 -1.56
C THR A 213 4.58 -1.55 -0.46
N ARG A 214 5.50 -2.46 -0.80
CA ARG A 214 5.93 -3.58 0.06
C ARG A 214 6.44 -3.15 1.45
N TYR A 215 7.19 -2.07 1.54
CA TYR A 215 7.71 -1.56 2.81
C TYR A 215 6.56 -1.02 3.67
N GLY A 216 5.78 -0.09 3.14
CA GLY A 216 4.60 0.48 3.82
C GLY A 216 3.43 -0.46 4.05
N GLY A 217 3.47 -1.66 3.46
CA GLY A 217 2.43 -2.68 3.53
C GLY A 217 2.12 -3.14 4.95
N TRP A 218 2.91 -2.75 5.94
CA TRP A 218 2.72 -3.15 7.33
C TRP A 218 1.51 -2.53 8.03
N LEU A 219 0.90 -1.47 7.51
CA LEU A 219 -0.14 -0.73 8.26
C LEU A 219 -1.36 -1.60 8.62
N PHE A 220 -1.65 -2.68 7.88
CA PHE A 220 -2.69 -3.64 8.27
C PHE A 220 -2.27 -4.54 9.45
N LEU A 221 -0.98 -4.82 9.63
CA LEU A 221 -0.45 -5.53 10.80
C LEU A 221 -0.62 -4.69 12.06
N GLU A 222 -0.48 -3.37 11.94
CA GLU A 222 -0.77 -2.45 13.02
C GLU A 222 -2.25 -2.47 13.41
N ASN A 223 -3.15 -2.55 12.42
CA ASN A 223 -4.57 -2.76 12.65
C ASN A 223 -4.85 -4.10 13.32
N LEU A 224 -4.18 -5.18 12.87
CA LEU A 224 -4.28 -6.51 13.44
C LEU A 224 -3.83 -6.53 14.91
N LYS A 225 -2.66 -5.93 15.21
CA LYS A 225 -2.14 -5.76 16.57
C LYS A 225 -3.12 -5.00 17.45
N ASN A 226 -3.64 -3.86 17.00
CA ASN A 226 -4.57 -3.06 17.78
C ASN A 226 -5.89 -3.80 18.09
N ARG A 227 -6.32 -4.72 17.20
CA ARG A 227 -7.57 -5.47 17.35
C ARG A 227 -7.40 -6.75 18.16
N TYR A 228 -6.30 -7.48 17.96
CA TYR A 228 -6.12 -8.86 18.42
C TYR A 228 -4.77 -9.11 19.12
N GLY A 229 -3.97 -8.07 19.35
CA GLY A 229 -2.67 -8.13 20.02
C GLY A 229 -1.54 -8.61 19.11
N TYR A 230 -0.31 -8.51 19.63
CA TYR A 230 0.92 -8.95 18.94
C TYR A 230 0.86 -10.40 18.48
N LYS A 231 0.24 -11.27 19.30
CA LYS A 231 0.11 -12.69 19.00
C LYS A 231 -0.54 -12.97 17.65
N ALA A 232 -1.55 -12.19 17.26
CA ALA A 232 -2.22 -12.38 15.96
C ALA A 232 -1.28 -12.11 14.77
N VAL A 233 -0.34 -11.15 14.92
CA VAL A 233 0.70 -10.89 13.92
C VAL A 233 1.75 -12.01 13.93
N ASN A 234 2.23 -12.40 15.11
CA ASN A 234 3.24 -13.45 15.26
C ASN A 234 2.76 -14.80 14.72
N ASP A 235 1.48 -15.12 14.94
CA ASP A 235 0.85 -16.36 14.46
C ASP A 235 0.84 -16.46 12.93
N LEU A 236 0.91 -15.35 12.19
CA LEU A 236 1.08 -15.39 10.73
C LEU A 236 2.37 -16.14 10.37
N TRP A 237 3.46 -15.90 11.09
CA TRP A 237 4.73 -16.57 10.84
C TRP A 237 4.83 -17.92 11.52
N ALA A 238 4.35 -18.04 12.76
CA ALA A 238 4.47 -19.27 13.54
C ALA A 238 3.67 -20.44 12.96
N LYS A 239 2.50 -20.12 12.36
CA LYS A 239 1.52 -21.09 11.84
C LYS A 239 1.42 -21.10 10.31
N ALA A 240 2.24 -20.31 9.61
CA ALA A 240 2.33 -20.45 8.16
C ALA A 240 2.77 -21.87 7.78
N PRO A 241 2.32 -22.39 6.63
CA PRO A 241 2.82 -23.65 6.07
C PRO A 241 4.36 -23.69 6.01
N LYS A 242 4.93 -24.80 6.45
CA LYS A 242 6.39 -25.02 6.57
C LYS A 242 6.86 -26.11 5.62
N GLU A 243 8.16 -26.40 5.62
CA GLU A 243 8.73 -27.50 4.83
C GLU A 243 7.96 -28.82 5.04
N GLY A 244 7.56 -29.44 3.94
CA GLY A 244 6.76 -30.67 3.92
C GLY A 244 5.24 -30.44 3.88
N ASP A 245 4.76 -29.22 4.09
CA ASP A 245 3.34 -28.87 3.92
C ASP A 245 3.02 -28.64 2.43
N PRO A 246 1.97 -29.29 1.87
CA PRO A 246 1.54 -29.07 0.49
C PRO A 246 1.22 -27.61 0.15
N GLU A 247 0.82 -26.80 1.13
CA GLU A 247 0.45 -25.40 0.95
C GLU A 247 1.66 -24.44 0.95
N GLN A 248 2.86 -24.90 1.35
CA GLN A 248 4.07 -24.07 1.46
C GLN A 248 4.33 -23.23 0.19
N GLY A 249 4.26 -23.86 -0.97
CA GLY A 249 4.55 -23.21 -2.26
C GLY A 249 3.50 -22.19 -2.72
N THR A 250 2.36 -22.10 -2.02
CA THR A 250 1.29 -21.16 -2.34
C THR A 250 0.86 -20.31 -1.15
N ALA A 251 1.59 -20.38 -0.03
CA ALA A 251 1.27 -19.65 1.18
C ALA A 251 1.28 -18.14 0.93
N ASP A 252 0.27 -17.45 1.47
CA ASP A 252 0.16 -15.99 1.45
C ASP A 252 -0.36 -15.51 2.81
N PRO A 253 -0.01 -14.29 3.25
CA PRO A 253 -0.33 -13.84 4.60
C PRO A 253 -1.82 -13.74 4.89
N PHE A 254 -2.66 -13.60 3.86
CA PHE A 254 -4.09 -13.43 4.03
C PHE A 254 -4.81 -14.76 4.18
N SER A 255 -4.43 -15.77 3.40
CA SER A 255 -4.93 -17.14 3.59
C SER A 255 -4.53 -17.67 4.97
N VAL A 256 -3.28 -17.41 5.40
CA VAL A 256 -2.82 -17.77 6.74
C VAL A 256 -3.60 -17.02 7.82
N LEU A 257 -3.79 -15.69 7.68
CA LEU A 257 -4.60 -14.90 8.61
C LEU A 257 -6.03 -15.47 8.72
N LYS A 258 -6.68 -15.70 7.58
CA LYS A 258 -8.03 -16.24 7.49
C LYS A 258 -8.15 -17.58 8.21
N SER A 259 -7.19 -18.48 8.00
CA SER A 259 -7.12 -19.78 8.68
C SER A 259 -6.91 -19.62 10.19
N ASN A 260 -5.90 -18.83 10.59
CA ASN A 260 -5.56 -18.58 12.00
C ASN A 260 -6.72 -18.00 12.81
N MET A 261 -7.52 -17.13 12.19
CA MET A 261 -8.67 -16.49 12.81
C MET A 261 -9.97 -17.28 12.65
N ASN A 262 -9.95 -18.40 11.90
CA ASN A 262 -11.12 -19.17 11.52
C ASN A 262 -12.21 -18.29 10.88
N TRP A 263 -11.80 -17.40 9.98
CA TRP A 263 -12.70 -16.47 9.29
C TRP A 263 -13.18 -17.03 7.94
N SER A 264 -14.44 -16.74 7.63
CA SER A 264 -14.95 -16.75 6.26
C SER A 264 -14.27 -15.66 5.42
N GLN A 265 -14.37 -15.74 4.09
CA GLN A 265 -13.88 -14.67 3.22
C GLN A 265 -14.56 -13.33 3.51
N SER A 266 -15.85 -13.36 3.86
CA SER A 266 -16.59 -12.14 4.23
C SER A 266 -16.06 -11.50 5.51
N GLU A 267 -15.70 -12.29 6.53
CA GLU A 267 -15.14 -11.76 7.79
C GLU A 267 -13.74 -11.19 7.59
N LEU A 268 -12.91 -11.83 6.76
CA LEU A 268 -11.63 -11.27 6.33
C LEU A 268 -11.82 -9.93 5.60
N ASN A 269 -12.80 -9.87 4.69
CA ASN A 269 -13.16 -8.63 4.00
C ASN A 269 -13.65 -7.55 4.98
N ASP A 270 -14.39 -7.93 6.03
CA ASP A 270 -14.84 -6.99 7.06
C ASP A 270 -13.67 -6.41 7.87
N PHE A 271 -12.66 -7.23 8.18
CA PHE A 271 -11.43 -6.77 8.84
C PHE A 271 -10.70 -5.70 8.00
N PHE A 272 -10.55 -5.92 6.70
CA PHE A 272 -9.91 -4.94 5.81
C PHE A 272 -10.80 -3.71 5.56
N GLY A 273 -12.13 -3.89 5.46
CA GLY A 273 -13.07 -2.78 5.36
C GLY A 273 -13.01 -1.86 6.59
N ASP A 274 -12.92 -2.42 7.78
CA ASP A 274 -12.71 -1.67 9.03
C ASP A 274 -11.35 -0.94 9.04
N TRP A 275 -10.28 -1.63 8.62
CA TRP A 275 -8.94 -1.03 8.49
C TRP A 275 -8.95 0.21 7.58
N ALA A 276 -9.58 0.12 6.41
CA ALA A 276 -9.68 1.23 5.47
C ALA A 276 -10.44 2.43 6.06
N LEU A 277 -11.54 2.18 6.80
CA LEU A 277 -12.26 3.25 7.50
C LEU A 277 -11.38 3.92 8.57
N ARG A 278 -10.64 3.14 9.35
CA ARG A 278 -9.76 3.65 10.43
C ARG A 278 -8.62 4.51 9.89
N ASN A 279 -8.13 4.25 8.69
CA ASN A 279 -7.04 5.04 8.08
C ASN A 279 -7.41 6.52 7.86
N VAL A 280 -8.68 6.84 7.64
CA VAL A 280 -9.13 8.24 7.43
C VAL A 280 -8.82 9.15 8.63
N GLY A 281 -9.01 8.64 9.85
CA GLY A 281 -8.71 9.37 11.09
C GLY A 281 -7.45 8.93 11.81
N TRP A 282 -6.70 7.98 11.24
CA TRP A 282 -5.60 7.27 11.90
C TRP A 282 -6.03 6.70 13.25
N GLY A 283 -7.13 5.94 13.27
CA GLY A 283 -7.73 5.42 14.50
C GLY A 283 -6.93 4.27 15.13
N TYR A 284 -5.64 4.47 15.44
CA TYR A 284 -4.73 3.48 16.01
C TYR A 284 -4.49 3.73 17.50
N THR A 285 -4.68 2.69 18.31
CA THR A 285 -4.45 2.70 19.75
C THR A 285 -3.79 1.38 20.11
N ASP A 286 -2.61 1.48 20.71
CA ASP A 286 -1.82 0.32 21.06
C ASP A 286 -2.48 -0.52 22.17
N PRO A 287 -2.09 -1.79 22.32
CA PRO A 287 -2.60 -2.64 23.39
C PRO A 287 -2.39 -2.08 24.81
N ASP A 288 -1.39 -1.22 25.01
CA ASP A 288 -1.12 -0.53 26.28
C ASP A 288 -1.94 0.77 26.46
N GLY A 289 -2.75 1.15 25.45
CA GLY A 289 -3.58 2.33 25.45
C GLY A 289 -2.94 3.58 24.82
N TYR A 290 -1.69 3.51 24.34
CA TYR A 290 -1.06 4.66 23.68
C TYR A 290 -1.79 5.06 22.40
N ASN A 291 -2.02 6.36 22.21
CA ASN A 291 -2.70 6.91 21.03
C ASN A 291 -1.73 7.07 19.87
N GLN A 292 -1.32 5.96 19.29
CA GLN A 292 -0.43 5.93 18.13
C GLN A 292 -0.99 6.71 16.94
N GLY A 293 -2.32 6.79 16.82
CA GLY A 293 -2.99 7.63 15.85
C GLY A 293 -2.60 9.11 15.88
N GLU A 294 -2.20 9.65 17.02
CA GLU A 294 -1.73 11.04 17.13
C GLU A 294 -0.40 11.26 16.43
N VAL A 295 0.50 10.28 16.53
CA VAL A 295 1.78 10.27 15.83
C VAL A 295 1.55 10.24 14.32
N TYR A 296 0.67 9.36 13.84
CA TYR A 296 0.34 9.26 12.42
C TYR A 296 -0.35 10.53 11.89
N ARG A 297 -1.28 11.12 12.63
CA ARG A 297 -1.88 12.42 12.27
C ARG A 297 -0.83 13.53 12.13
N ARG A 298 0.12 13.59 13.07
CA ARG A 298 1.17 14.61 13.07
C ARG A 298 2.12 14.46 11.88
N LEU A 299 2.52 13.23 11.56
CA LEU A 299 3.56 12.96 10.56
C LEU A 299 3.02 12.83 9.14
N LEU A 300 1.89 12.13 8.97
CA LEU A 300 1.32 11.82 7.65
C LEU A 300 0.26 12.84 7.23
N GLY A 301 -0.32 13.57 8.19
CA GLY A 301 -1.42 14.51 7.95
C GLY A 301 -2.73 13.82 7.60
N GLY A 302 -3.72 14.62 7.20
CA GLY A 302 -5.06 14.13 6.86
C GLY A 302 -5.32 13.94 5.36
N TYR A 303 -6.60 13.92 5.03
CA TYR A 303 -7.15 13.82 3.68
C TYR A 303 -7.80 15.14 3.23
N GLU A 304 -7.41 16.26 3.84
CA GLU A 304 -7.92 17.58 3.49
C GLU A 304 -7.40 18.07 2.14
N ALA A 305 -8.05 19.11 1.60
CA ALA A 305 -7.56 19.81 0.41
C ALA A 305 -6.15 20.33 0.66
N PHE A 306 -5.31 20.28 -0.36
CA PHE A 306 -4.01 20.93 -0.36
C PHE A 306 -3.72 21.51 -1.74
N GLU A 307 -2.88 22.54 -1.77
CA GLU A 307 -2.33 23.07 -3.02
C GLU A 307 -1.12 22.20 -3.44
N PRO A 308 -1.19 21.51 -4.59
CA PRO A 308 -0.11 20.66 -5.04
C PRO A 308 1.12 21.47 -5.47
N ASN A 309 2.31 20.97 -5.14
CA ASN A 309 3.61 21.42 -5.64
C ASN A 309 4.58 20.22 -5.73
N GLY A 310 5.79 20.45 -6.25
CA GLY A 310 6.78 19.36 -6.42
C GLY A 310 7.17 18.64 -5.12
N GLY A 311 7.03 19.28 -3.96
CA GLY A 311 7.35 18.70 -2.66
C GLY A 311 6.23 17.88 -2.02
N ASN A 312 5.00 17.90 -2.56
CA ASN A 312 3.85 17.17 -2.00
C ASN A 312 2.96 16.47 -3.06
N SER A 313 3.37 16.48 -4.32
CA SER A 313 2.68 15.88 -5.47
C SER A 313 2.39 14.39 -5.29
N TYR A 314 3.22 13.69 -4.53
CA TYR A 314 3.07 12.30 -4.16
C TYR A 314 1.74 12.03 -3.43
N ARG A 315 1.08 13.05 -2.86
CA ARG A 315 -0.22 12.95 -2.19
C ARG A 315 -1.42 13.07 -3.13
N LEU A 316 -1.24 13.37 -4.42
CA LEU A 316 -2.34 13.67 -5.35
C LEU A 316 -3.33 12.52 -5.50
N LEU A 317 -2.87 11.27 -5.38
CA LEU A 317 -3.73 10.08 -5.54
C LEU A 317 -4.26 9.52 -4.21
N ARG A 318 -3.94 10.17 -3.06
CA ARG A 318 -4.40 9.79 -1.72
C ARG A 318 -5.92 9.84 -1.58
N VAL A 319 -6.53 10.82 -2.25
CA VAL A 319 -7.98 11.02 -2.30
C VAL A 319 -8.46 10.70 -3.71
N ALA A 320 -9.50 9.88 -3.82
CA ALA A 320 -10.10 9.55 -5.10
C ALA A 320 -11.00 10.67 -5.59
N THR A 321 -10.88 10.96 -6.89
CA THR A 321 -11.76 11.91 -7.59
C THR A 321 -12.92 11.15 -8.20
N LEU A 322 -14.11 11.74 -8.20
CA LEU A 322 -15.29 11.18 -8.85
C LEU A 322 -15.77 12.09 -9.96
N ASP A 323 -16.13 11.51 -11.10
CA ASP A 323 -16.69 12.23 -12.23
C ASP A 323 -18.22 12.25 -12.17
N PRO A 324 -18.87 13.37 -12.54
CA PRO A 324 -20.32 13.43 -12.66
C PRO A 324 -20.82 12.51 -13.77
N ILE A 325 -21.87 11.73 -13.49
CA ILE A 325 -22.58 10.94 -14.49
C ILE A 325 -23.90 11.69 -14.80
N SER A 326 -23.97 12.46 -15.90
CA SER A 326 -25.18 13.21 -16.26
C SER A 326 -26.28 12.30 -16.85
N ASN A 327 -27.57 12.51 -16.53
CA ASN A 327 -28.49 13.33 -17.35
C ASN A 327 -29.78 13.73 -16.60
N THR A 328 -29.71 14.18 -15.35
CA THR A 328 -30.91 14.75 -14.67
C THR A 328 -30.52 15.95 -13.83
N ALA A 329 -31.16 17.09 -14.08
CA ALA A 329 -31.04 18.27 -13.24
C ALA A 329 -31.34 17.88 -11.77
N GLY A 330 -30.39 18.12 -10.87
CA GLY A 330 -30.50 17.80 -9.45
C GLY A 330 -30.02 16.39 -9.04
N ALA A 331 -29.71 15.48 -9.98
CA ALA A 331 -29.13 14.18 -9.65
C ALA A 331 -27.62 14.31 -9.38
N ARG A 332 -27.20 14.01 -8.15
CA ARG A 332 -25.79 14.03 -7.73
C ARG A 332 -25.20 12.63 -7.82
N ARG A 333 -25.15 12.11 -9.04
CA ARG A 333 -24.59 10.81 -9.36
C ARG A 333 -23.15 10.96 -9.84
N PHE A 334 -22.25 10.17 -9.24
CA PHE A 334 -20.83 10.20 -9.58
C PHE A 334 -20.27 8.79 -9.75
N GLY A 335 -19.23 8.64 -10.57
CA GLY A 335 -18.48 7.41 -10.77
C GLY A 335 -17.02 7.58 -10.37
N VAL A 336 -16.41 6.52 -9.84
CA VAL A 336 -14.95 6.51 -9.64
C VAL A 336 -14.26 6.44 -11.00
N LEU A 337 -13.08 7.06 -11.13
CA LEU A 337 -12.26 6.92 -12.33
C LEU A 337 -11.90 5.44 -12.53
N TYR A 338 -11.96 4.96 -13.77
CA TYR A 338 -11.70 3.54 -14.06
C TYR A 338 -10.29 3.12 -13.59
N GLU A 339 -9.29 3.96 -13.83
CA GLU A 339 -7.90 3.79 -13.40
C GLU A 339 -7.73 3.84 -11.88
N GLN A 340 -8.62 4.53 -11.16
CA GLN A 340 -8.57 4.65 -9.70
C GLN A 340 -9.52 3.68 -8.98
N ALA A 341 -10.27 2.87 -9.71
CA ALA A 341 -11.12 1.85 -9.12
C ALA A 341 -10.27 0.90 -8.24
N PRO A 342 -10.73 0.56 -7.04
CA PRO A 342 -9.93 -0.17 -6.09
C PRO A 342 -9.66 -1.59 -6.60
N GLN A 343 -8.44 -2.06 -6.44
CA GLN A 343 -8.08 -3.46 -6.61
C GLN A 343 -8.41 -4.26 -5.33
N ARG A 344 -8.10 -5.56 -5.30
CA ARG A 344 -8.32 -6.43 -4.12
C ARG A 344 -7.67 -5.86 -2.85
N TRP A 345 -8.51 -5.45 -1.90
CA TRP A 345 -8.16 -4.73 -0.66
C TRP A 345 -7.40 -3.43 -0.86
N GLY A 346 -7.41 -2.89 -2.07
CA GLY A 346 -7.24 -1.46 -2.29
C GLY A 346 -8.54 -0.73 -1.94
N TYR A 347 -8.45 0.55 -1.60
CA TYR A 347 -9.58 1.39 -1.26
C TYR A 347 -9.44 2.82 -1.77
N ASN A 348 -10.58 3.45 -1.97
CA ASN A 348 -10.70 4.87 -2.24
C ASN A 348 -11.10 5.60 -0.96
N VAL A 349 -10.56 6.79 -0.76
CA VAL A 349 -11.09 7.78 0.18
C VAL A 349 -11.60 8.96 -0.65
N VAL A 350 -12.89 9.27 -0.54
CA VAL A 350 -13.53 10.36 -1.28
C VAL A 350 -14.00 11.40 -0.30
N ARG A 351 -13.63 12.66 -0.52
CA ARG A 351 -14.13 13.80 0.25
C ARG A 351 -15.55 14.15 -0.18
N LEU A 352 -16.44 14.30 0.81
CA LEU A 352 -17.83 14.70 0.60
C LEU A 352 -18.04 16.11 1.14
N ILE A 353 -18.51 17.01 0.28
CA ILE A 353 -18.80 18.39 0.60
C ILE A 353 -20.31 18.51 0.88
N ALA A 354 -20.67 18.63 2.15
CA ALA A 354 -22.06 18.81 2.55
C ALA A 354 -22.61 20.16 2.04
N ASP A 355 -23.90 20.19 1.68
CA ASP A 355 -24.56 21.45 1.36
C ASP A 355 -24.53 22.40 2.54
N ASN A 356 -24.54 23.71 2.26
CA ASN A 356 -24.59 24.72 3.31
C ASN A 356 -25.81 24.51 4.22
N GLY A 357 -25.58 24.38 5.53
CA GLY A 357 -26.62 24.12 6.53
C GLY A 357 -27.12 22.67 6.63
N ALA A 358 -26.59 21.74 5.83
CA ALA A 358 -26.96 20.33 5.94
C ALA A 358 -26.53 19.74 7.30
N SER A 359 -27.49 19.14 8.00
CA SER A 359 -27.24 18.40 9.25
C SER A 359 -27.13 16.89 9.04
N ARG A 360 -27.47 16.41 7.84
CA ARG A 360 -27.51 15.01 7.44
C ARG A 360 -27.23 14.83 5.96
N ILE A 361 -26.55 13.74 5.62
CA ILE A 361 -26.35 13.29 4.23
C ILE A 361 -26.84 11.84 4.06
N SER A 362 -27.09 11.46 2.82
CA SER A 362 -27.35 10.07 2.45
C SER A 362 -26.49 9.66 1.26
N VAL A 363 -26.10 8.39 1.25
CA VAL A 363 -25.27 7.77 0.22
C VAL A 363 -25.95 6.50 -0.25
N LYS A 364 -26.18 6.38 -1.57
CA LYS A 364 -26.61 5.14 -2.21
C LYS A 364 -25.49 4.65 -3.13
N PHE A 365 -24.92 3.50 -2.81
CA PHE A 365 -23.79 2.90 -3.49
C PHE A 365 -24.25 1.88 -4.54
N ASN A 366 -23.57 1.85 -5.69
CA ASN A 366 -23.77 0.83 -6.72
C ASN A 366 -22.42 0.40 -7.32
N GLY A 367 -21.97 -0.83 -7.04
CA GLY A 367 -20.79 -1.44 -7.64
C GLY A 367 -21.06 -1.95 -9.06
N ALA A 368 -20.08 -1.82 -9.96
CA ALA A 368 -20.13 -2.38 -11.30
C ALA A 368 -19.71 -3.86 -11.24
N VAL A 369 -20.69 -4.75 -11.09
CA VAL A 369 -20.44 -6.20 -10.96
C VAL A 369 -19.98 -6.76 -12.31
N GLN A 370 -18.75 -7.26 -12.33
CA GLN A 370 -18.21 -8.07 -13.42
C GLN A 370 -18.29 -9.56 -13.05
N THR A 371 -18.85 -10.38 -13.94
CA THR A 371 -19.07 -11.82 -13.70
C THR A 371 -18.08 -12.72 -14.45
N VAL A 372 -17.42 -12.21 -15.48
CA VAL A 372 -16.42 -12.91 -16.30
C VAL A 372 -15.28 -11.97 -16.66
N ALA A 373 -14.07 -12.49 -16.86
CA ALA A 373 -12.93 -11.69 -17.35
C ALA A 373 -13.27 -11.00 -18.67
N ALA A 374 -12.77 -9.77 -18.88
CA ALA A 374 -12.92 -9.04 -20.15
C ALA A 374 -12.06 -9.62 -21.29
N VAL A 375 -11.14 -10.52 -20.96
CA VAL A 375 -10.27 -11.26 -21.88
C VAL A 375 -10.44 -12.76 -21.73
N ASN A 376 -10.05 -13.52 -22.75
CA ASN A 376 -10.12 -14.99 -22.74
C ASN A 376 -8.77 -15.69 -22.57
N ARG A 377 -7.65 -14.95 -22.66
CA ARG A 377 -6.29 -15.43 -22.37
C ARG A 377 -5.34 -14.27 -22.11
N PHE A 378 -4.23 -14.57 -21.45
CA PHE A 378 -3.10 -13.67 -21.32
C PHE A 378 -2.13 -13.78 -22.52
N PRO A 379 -1.31 -12.75 -22.80
CA PRO A 379 -0.39 -12.72 -23.95
C PRO A 379 0.82 -13.66 -23.82
N GLY A 380 1.09 -14.24 -22.65
CA GLY A 380 2.25 -15.09 -22.38
C GLY A 380 3.51 -14.29 -21.98
N LEU A 381 3.36 -13.13 -21.35
CA LEU A 381 4.44 -12.27 -20.86
C LEU A 381 4.93 -12.72 -19.47
N LYS A 382 6.14 -12.29 -19.10
CA LYS A 382 6.85 -12.67 -17.87
C LYS A 382 5.99 -12.61 -16.60
N ASN A 383 5.20 -11.55 -16.47
CA ASN A 383 4.43 -11.25 -15.27
C ASN A 383 2.94 -11.56 -15.39
N ASP A 384 2.54 -12.36 -16.37
CA ASP A 384 1.17 -12.84 -16.51
C ASP A 384 0.73 -13.68 -15.30
N PRO A 385 -0.52 -13.55 -14.84
CA PRO A 385 -1.10 -14.51 -13.91
C PRO A 385 -1.10 -15.92 -14.53
N ALA A 386 -1.00 -16.95 -13.68
CA ALA A 386 -0.93 -18.35 -14.15
C ALA A 386 -2.21 -18.81 -14.87
N ALA A 387 -3.37 -18.25 -14.49
CA ALA A 387 -4.66 -18.53 -15.10
C ALA A 387 -5.61 -17.34 -14.93
N LEU A 388 -6.62 -17.28 -15.80
CA LEU A 388 -7.76 -16.38 -15.59
C LEU A 388 -8.62 -16.92 -14.43
N THR A 389 -8.94 -16.05 -13.49
CA THR A 389 -9.87 -16.34 -12.39
C THR A 389 -11.16 -15.56 -12.60
N SER A 390 -12.22 -15.94 -11.89
CA SER A 390 -13.43 -15.11 -11.82
C SER A 390 -13.12 -13.75 -11.19
N PRO A 391 -13.83 -12.67 -11.57
CA PRO A 391 -13.64 -11.36 -10.95
C PRO A 391 -14.09 -11.31 -9.48
N ASP A 392 -15.11 -12.11 -9.13
CA ASP A 392 -15.65 -12.27 -7.77
C ASP A 392 -16.05 -10.93 -7.11
N SER A 393 -16.62 -10.01 -7.90
CA SER A 393 -16.89 -8.63 -7.52
C SER A 393 -17.69 -8.48 -6.21
N ASP A 394 -17.08 -7.85 -5.20
CA ASP A 394 -17.74 -7.45 -3.95
C ASP A 394 -17.01 -6.23 -3.32
N TRP A 395 -17.67 -5.53 -2.40
CA TRP A 395 -17.19 -4.28 -1.81
C TRP A 395 -17.44 -4.21 -0.31
N ARG A 396 -16.58 -3.45 0.38
CA ARG A 396 -16.82 -2.94 1.72
C ARG A 396 -16.71 -1.43 1.71
N TRP A 397 -17.66 -0.75 2.34
CA TRP A 397 -17.69 0.71 2.31
C TRP A 397 -18.38 1.32 3.52
N GLY A 398 -18.13 2.60 3.77
CA GLY A 398 -18.75 3.33 4.85
C GLY A 398 -18.42 4.83 4.84
N LEU A 399 -19.12 5.58 5.68
CA LEU A 399 -18.88 7.00 5.92
C LEU A 399 -17.99 7.17 7.14
N VAL A 400 -17.03 8.08 7.04
CA VAL A 400 -16.19 8.54 8.14
C VAL A 400 -16.37 10.03 8.31
N ALA A 401 -16.58 10.49 9.53
CA ALA A 401 -16.53 11.90 9.87
C ALA A 401 -15.42 12.14 10.87
N VAL A 402 -14.57 13.13 10.59
CA VAL A 402 -13.38 13.45 11.38
C VAL A 402 -13.51 14.88 11.89
N ASN A 403 -13.40 15.08 13.20
CA ASN A 403 -13.41 16.42 13.78
C ASN A 403 -12.02 17.09 13.72
N ALA A 404 -11.95 18.37 14.10
CA ALA A 404 -10.69 19.12 14.12
C ALA A 404 -9.57 18.51 15.00
N ALA A 405 -9.90 17.66 15.99
CA ALA A 405 -8.94 16.94 16.81
C ALA A 405 -8.49 15.60 16.19
N GLY A 406 -8.97 15.26 15.00
CA GLY A 406 -8.67 14.00 14.32
C GLY A 406 -9.45 12.79 14.83
N LYS A 407 -10.43 12.99 15.73
CA LYS A 407 -11.27 11.89 16.21
C LYS A 407 -12.33 11.54 15.17
N ALA A 408 -12.32 10.29 14.74
CA ALA A 408 -13.25 9.77 13.75
C ALA A 408 -14.51 9.15 14.39
N ARG A 409 -15.62 9.24 13.65
CA ARG A 409 -16.86 8.47 13.86
C ARG A 409 -17.28 7.85 12.54
N TYR A 410 -17.87 6.66 12.61
CA TYR A 410 -18.11 5.82 11.44
C TYR A 410 -19.60 5.53 11.27
N SER A 411 -20.05 5.32 10.03
CA SER A 411 -21.28 4.55 9.79
C SER A 411 -21.06 3.08 10.15
N ALA A 412 -22.14 2.28 10.14
CA ALA A 412 -21.98 0.83 10.05
C ALA A 412 -21.26 0.47 8.74
N LEU A 413 -20.38 -0.54 8.79
CA LEU A 413 -19.72 -1.09 7.60
C LEU A 413 -20.76 -1.75 6.69
N GLN A 414 -20.81 -1.30 5.44
CA GLN A 414 -21.68 -1.83 4.39
C GLN A 414 -20.95 -2.92 3.58
N ARG A 415 -21.74 -3.80 2.97
CA ARG A 415 -21.27 -4.96 2.18
C ARG A 415 -22.01 -5.03 0.85
N GLY A 416 -21.43 -5.67 -0.15
CA GLY A 416 -22.12 -5.97 -1.40
C GLY A 416 -22.12 -4.82 -2.41
N ALA A 417 -22.63 -5.15 -3.60
CA ALA A 417 -22.68 -4.25 -4.76
C ALA A 417 -23.77 -3.16 -4.67
N SER A 418 -24.70 -3.24 -3.72
CA SER A 418 -25.78 -2.25 -3.61
C SER A 418 -26.25 -2.12 -2.18
N ALA A 419 -26.14 -0.90 -1.63
CA ALA A 419 -26.61 -0.58 -0.29
C ALA A 419 -26.82 0.94 -0.16
N SER A 420 -27.44 1.37 0.95
CA SER A 420 -27.62 2.79 1.24
C SER A 420 -27.39 3.09 2.71
N VAL A 421 -26.66 4.17 2.99
CA VAL A 421 -26.58 4.79 4.32
C VAL A 421 -27.44 6.04 4.29
N ASN A 422 -28.53 6.04 5.05
CA ASN A 422 -29.49 7.14 5.09
C ASN A 422 -29.27 8.00 6.35
N ASN A 423 -29.40 9.32 6.20
CA ASN A 423 -29.48 10.27 7.31
C ASN A 423 -28.24 10.25 8.24
N PHE A 424 -27.04 10.01 7.70
CA PHE A 424 -25.81 10.11 8.48
C PHE A 424 -25.63 11.54 8.97
N SER A 425 -25.56 11.71 10.30
CA SER A 425 -25.51 13.04 10.91
C SER A 425 -24.17 13.72 10.67
N ILE A 426 -24.21 15.05 10.55
CA ILE A 426 -23.05 15.92 10.47
C ILE A 426 -23.05 16.79 11.74
N LYS A 427 -21.92 16.82 12.45
CA LYS A 427 -21.70 17.79 13.52
C LYS A 427 -20.83 18.92 12.99
N LYS A 428 -20.96 20.08 13.62
CA LYS A 428 -20.22 21.28 13.25
C LYS A 428 -18.70 21.03 13.29
N GLY A 429 -18.01 21.38 12.20
CA GLY A 429 -16.54 21.29 12.11
C GLY A 429 -16.00 19.91 11.81
N GLU A 430 -16.84 18.98 11.32
CA GLU A 430 -16.37 17.67 10.86
C GLU A 430 -16.22 17.63 9.34
N SER A 431 -15.11 17.06 8.89
CA SER A 431 -14.89 16.67 7.50
C SER A 431 -15.48 15.28 7.26
N ILE A 432 -16.15 15.09 6.11
CA ILE A 432 -16.87 13.86 5.79
C ILE A 432 -16.20 13.15 4.62
N TYR A 433 -16.02 11.84 4.76
CA TYR A 433 -15.36 10.98 3.79
C TYR A 433 -16.22 9.75 3.50
N LEU A 434 -16.26 9.32 2.25
CA LEU A 434 -16.72 8.00 1.83
C LEU A 434 -15.49 7.12 1.58
N VAL A 435 -15.45 5.95 2.18
CA VAL A 435 -14.42 4.94 1.92
C VAL A 435 -15.05 3.77 1.18
N VAL A 436 -14.45 3.35 0.08
CA VAL A 436 -14.90 2.18 -0.72
C VAL A 436 -13.71 1.28 -1.00
N MET A 437 -13.79 0.02 -0.62
CA MET A 437 -12.77 -1.00 -0.81
C MET A 437 -13.27 -2.10 -1.75
N GLY A 438 -12.41 -2.55 -2.66
CA GLY A 438 -12.65 -3.76 -3.45
C GLY A 438 -12.37 -5.00 -2.60
N THR A 439 -13.35 -5.88 -2.44
CA THR A 439 -13.27 -7.02 -1.51
C THR A 439 -13.86 -8.27 -2.14
N PRO A 440 -13.14 -8.97 -3.02
CA PRO A 440 -13.73 -10.09 -3.75
C PRO A 440 -14.32 -11.16 -2.83
N THR A 441 -15.37 -11.83 -3.31
CA THR A 441 -16.08 -12.89 -2.56
C THR A 441 -15.25 -14.15 -2.39
N GLU A 442 -14.19 -14.30 -3.17
CA GLU A 442 -13.21 -15.37 -3.10
C GLU A 442 -11.79 -14.83 -2.94
N MET A 443 -10.90 -15.68 -2.43
CA MET A 443 -9.51 -15.30 -2.20
C MET A 443 -8.73 -15.17 -3.51
N HIS A 444 -8.32 -13.95 -3.84
CA HIS A 444 -7.45 -13.67 -4.99
C HIS A 444 -5.99 -13.60 -4.53
N LYS A 445 -5.17 -14.55 -4.97
CA LYS A 445 -3.71 -14.52 -4.79
C LYS A 445 -3.09 -13.76 -5.95
N ILE A 446 -2.31 -12.72 -5.63
CA ILE A 446 -1.62 -11.88 -6.62
C ILE A 446 -0.13 -12.12 -6.45
N LYS A 447 0.53 -12.55 -7.54
CA LYS A 447 1.96 -12.84 -7.47
C LYS A 447 2.78 -11.55 -7.43
N TRP A 448 3.99 -11.65 -6.93
CA TRP A 448 5.00 -10.61 -6.96
C TRP A 448 5.18 -10.08 -8.38
N ASP A 449 5.13 -8.75 -8.53
CA ASP A 449 5.22 -8.03 -9.80
C ASP A 449 4.20 -8.45 -10.87
N GLN A 450 3.06 -9.06 -10.50
CA GLN A 450 1.97 -9.34 -11.43
C GLN A 450 1.62 -8.10 -12.26
N ALA A 451 1.51 -8.28 -13.57
CA ALA A 451 1.25 -7.18 -14.49
C ALA A 451 -0.10 -6.52 -14.20
N TYR A 452 -0.16 -5.19 -14.26
CA TYR A 452 -1.35 -4.42 -13.91
C TYR A 452 -2.62 -4.86 -14.66
N TYR A 453 -2.52 -5.14 -15.97
CA TYR A 453 -3.65 -5.60 -16.79
C TYR A 453 -4.24 -6.95 -16.32
N GLY A 454 -3.49 -7.73 -15.54
CA GLY A 454 -3.91 -9.00 -14.97
C GLY A 454 -4.49 -8.90 -13.56
N VAL A 455 -4.66 -7.69 -13.02
CA VAL A 455 -5.24 -7.46 -11.69
C VAL A 455 -6.64 -6.87 -11.83
N TYR A 456 -7.63 -7.53 -11.23
CA TYR A 456 -9.00 -7.01 -11.21
C TYR A 456 -9.11 -5.71 -10.43
N ARG A 457 -9.88 -4.77 -10.99
CA ARG A 457 -10.38 -3.58 -10.32
C ARG A 457 -11.88 -3.69 -10.14
N TYR A 458 -12.42 -2.96 -9.17
CA TYR A 458 -13.83 -3.04 -8.78
C TYR A 458 -14.52 -1.67 -8.89
N PRO A 459 -14.85 -1.20 -10.11
CA PRO A 459 -15.41 0.13 -10.34
C PRO A 459 -16.80 0.30 -9.69
N TRP A 460 -17.18 1.53 -9.38
CA TRP A 460 -18.42 1.81 -8.66
C TRP A 460 -18.95 3.22 -8.92
N THR A 461 -20.23 3.42 -8.59
CA THR A 461 -20.93 4.70 -8.66
C THR A 461 -21.66 4.99 -7.37
N VAL A 462 -22.01 6.25 -7.14
CA VAL A 462 -22.70 6.72 -5.96
C VAL A 462 -23.74 7.78 -6.30
N ASP A 463 -24.90 7.71 -5.65
CA ASP A 463 -25.87 8.80 -5.58
C ASP A 463 -25.76 9.49 -4.21
N LEU A 464 -25.58 10.81 -4.20
CA LEU A 464 -25.46 11.61 -2.99
C LEU A 464 -26.69 12.48 -2.76
N THR A 465 -27.13 12.58 -1.50
CA THR A 465 -28.16 13.54 -1.06
C THR A 465 -27.58 14.48 -0.02
N ASN A 466 -27.79 15.78 -0.19
CA ASN A 466 -27.26 16.88 0.64
C ASN A 466 -25.73 16.97 0.71
N ALA A 467 -25.02 16.31 -0.20
CA ALA A 467 -23.58 16.43 -0.37
C ALA A 467 -23.18 16.38 -1.85
N TRP A 468 -21.96 16.79 -2.14
CA TRP A 468 -21.28 16.69 -3.42
C TRP A 468 -19.99 15.89 -3.23
N ALA A 469 -19.54 15.19 -4.28
CA ALA A 469 -18.16 14.77 -4.35
C ALA A 469 -17.28 16.04 -4.47
N ASP A 470 -16.14 16.06 -3.78
CA ASP A 470 -15.24 17.22 -3.84
C ASP A 470 -14.79 17.51 -5.28
N GLY A 471 -14.71 18.79 -5.62
CA GLY A 471 -14.48 19.29 -6.97
C GLY A 471 -15.75 19.41 -7.83
N SER A 472 -16.87 18.80 -7.44
CA SER A 472 -18.13 18.85 -8.21
C SER A 472 -19.20 19.77 -7.62
N GLN A 473 -18.95 20.34 -6.44
CA GLN A 473 -19.87 21.27 -5.79
C GLN A 473 -20.00 22.62 -6.54
N PRO A 474 -21.12 23.34 -6.39
CA PRO A 474 -21.20 24.74 -6.82
C PRO A 474 -20.06 25.56 -6.22
N ASN A 475 -19.40 26.37 -7.05
CA ASN A 475 -18.23 27.17 -6.67
C ASN A 475 -17.05 26.34 -6.13
N ALA A 476 -16.85 25.12 -6.64
CA ALA A 476 -15.65 24.33 -6.34
C ALA A 476 -14.38 25.17 -6.57
N PRO A 477 -13.39 25.10 -5.66
CA PRO A 477 -12.18 25.90 -5.77
C PRO A 477 -11.37 25.50 -7.01
N THR A 478 -10.67 26.48 -7.59
CA THR A 478 -9.68 26.22 -8.62
C THR A 478 -8.46 25.51 -8.04
N PRO A 479 -7.73 24.69 -8.81
CA PRO A 479 -6.56 23.95 -8.30
C PRO A 479 -5.45 24.83 -7.72
N THR A 480 -5.30 26.07 -8.21
CA THR A 480 -4.36 27.08 -7.73
C THR A 480 -5.07 28.44 -7.61
N ALA A 481 -4.51 29.36 -6.82
CA ALA A 481 -5.03 30.71 -6.65
C ALA A 481 -5.08 31.50 -7.98
N ASN A 482 -4.02 31.39 -8.80
CA ASN A 482 -3.92 32.04 -10.10
C ASN A 482 -3.81 31.00 -11.22
N GLY A 483 -4.53 31.24 -12.31
CA GLY A 483 -4.54 30.40 -13.50
C GLY A 483 -5.72 30.68 -14.41
N HIS A 484 -5.86 29.90 -15.46
CA HIS A 484 -6.94 30.03 -16.45
C HIS A 484 -7.29 28.67 -17.06
N ARG A 485 -8.41 28.63 -17.80
CA ARG A 485 -8.81 27.45 -18.57
C ARG A 485 -8.15 27.47 -19.94
N HIS A 486 -7.49 26.39 -20.33
CA HIS A 486 -6.85 26.29 -21.64
C HIS A 486 -7.90 26.33 -22.76
N ARG A 487 -7.68 27.12 -23.80
CA ARG A 487 -8.65 27.30 -24.89
C ARG A 487 -8.92 26.01 -25.67
N ASN A 488 -7.93 25.12 -25.73
CA ASN A 488 -8.03 23.82 -26.38
C ASN A 488 -8.21 22.73 -25.31
N GLY A 489 -9.47 22.35 -25.05
CA GLY A 489 -9.88 21.28 -24.14
C GLY A 489 -10.46 21.73 -22.80
N GLY A 490 -10.17 22.94 -22.32
CA GLY A 490 -10.78 23.49 -21.11
C GLY A 490 -10.16 23.03 -19.78
N GLY A 491 -9.00 22.38 -19.78
CA GLY A 491 -8.27 22.05 -18.55
C GLY A 491 -7.68 23.26 -17.83
N TRP A 492 -7.24 23.08 -16.59
CA TRP A 492 -6.67 24.17 -15.79
C TRP A 492 -5.19 24.37 -16.07
N VAL A 493 -4.76 25.61 -16.28
CA VAL A 493 -3.36 26.02 -16.46
C VAL A 493 -3.02 27.08 -15.43
N ALA A 494 -2.10 26.76 -14.53
CA ALA A 494 -1.60 27.69 -13.53
C ALA A 494 -0.71 28.77 -14.17
N GLU A 495 -0.63 29.94 -13.54
CA GLU A 495 0.12 31.10 -14.07
C GLU A 495 1.63 30.82 -14.34
N GLY A 496 2.24 29.90 -13.58
CA GLY A 496 3.65 29.51 -13.74
C GLY A 496 3.91 28.39 -14.76
N ALA A 497 2.88 27.85 -15.43
CA ALA A 497 3.03 26.79 -16.41
C ALA A 497 3.19 27.35 -17.83
N GLN A 498 4.00 26.68 -18.65
CA GLN A 498 4.11 26.98 -20.08
C GLN A 498 3.28 25.97 -20.87
N VAL A 499 2.23 26.43 -21.54
CA VAL A 499 1.39 25.57 -22.38
C VAL A 499 1.23 26.21 -23.75
N ASP A 500 1.59 25.48 -24.80
CA ASP A 500 1.41 25.93 -26.16
C ASP A 500 -0.07 25.93 -26.54
N ASP A 501 -0.42 26.96 -27.29
CA ASP A 501 -1.73 27.21 -27.89
C ASP A 501 -2.28 26.04 -28.75
N THR A 502 -1.39 25.17 -29.24
CA THR A 502 -1.66 23.96 -30.04
C THR A 502 -1.82 22.70 -29.20
N ALA A 503 -1.33 22.69 -27.96
CA ALA A 503 -1.49 21.56 -27.05
C ALA A 503 -2.95 21.39 -26.66
N TYR A 504 -3.35 20.17 -26.29
CA TYR A 504 -4.67 19.88 -25.75
C TYR A 504 -4.60 19.63 -24.25
N VAL A 505 -5.41 20.33 -23.46
CA VAL A 505 -5.55 20.09 -22.03
C VAL A 505 -7.01 19.81 -21.74
N GLY A 506 -7.36 18.56 -21.47
CA GLY A 506 -8.73 18.08 -21.27
C GLY A 506 -9.41 18.72 -20.06
N PRO A 507 -10.75 18.65 -19.97
CA PRO A 507 -11.54 19.45 -19.03
C PRO A 507 -11.21 19.22 -17.55
N TYR A 508 -10.77 18.01 -17.21
CA TYR A 508 -10.37 17.61 -15.85
C TYR A 508 -8.85 17.60 -15.63
N ALA A 509 -8.07 17.71 -16.71
CA ALA A 509 -6.61 17.75 -16.64
C ALA A 509 -6.10 19.08 -16.05
N LYS A 510 -4.90 19.01 -15.45
CA LYS A 510 -4.29 20.14 -14.73
C LYS A 510 -2.83 20.30 -15.14
N VAL A 511 -2.44 21.50 -15.55
CA VAL A 511 -1.05 21.91 -15.72
C VAL A 511 -0.75 22.95 -14.64
N LEU A 512 -0.16 22.48 -13.54
CA LEU A 512 0.17 23.27 -12.35
C LEU A 512 1.59 23.84 -12.40
N GLY A 513 2.43 23.33 -13.31
CA GLY A 513 3.78 23.78 -13.58
C GLY A 513 4.33 23.08 -14.84
N GLY A 514 5.63 23.18 -15.08
CA GLY A 514 6.29 22.49 -16.19
C GLY A 514 5.92 23.05 -17.57
N LYS A 515 6.11 22.23 -18.60
CA LYS A 515 5.91 22.60 -20.02
C LYS A 515 5.05 21.58 -20.76
N VAL A 516 4.05 22.05 -21.50
CA VAL A 516 3.25 21.25 -22.44
C VAL A 516 3.32 21.91 -23.81
N LEU A 517 4.06 21.31 -24.74
CA LEU A 517 4.50 21.95 -25.99
C LEU A 517 4.02 21.20 -27.23
N GLY A 518 3.97 21.89 -28.38
CA GLY A 518 3.58 21.28 -29.65
C GLY A 518 2.13 20.80 -29.66
N ASN A 519 1.90 19.58 -30.12
CA ASN A 519 0.57 18.93 -30.18
C ASN A 519 0.33 17.97 -29.01
N ALA A 520 1.11 18.09 -27.93
CA ALA A 520 0.98 17.23 -26.76
C ALA A 520 -0.45 17.27 -26.18
N ARG A 521 -0.90 16.14 -25.64
CA ARG A 521 -2.24 15.99 -25.07
C ARG A 521 -2.16 15.58 -23.61
N VAL A 522 -2.78 16.36 -22.74
CA VAL A 522 -3.01 16.04 -21.32
C VAL A 522 -4.49 15.73 -21.18
N GLU A 523 -4.83 14.47 -20.91
CA GLU A 523 -6.18 13.93 -20.96
C GLU A 523 -6.59 13.34 -19.60
N GLY A 524 -7.88 13.00 -19.46
CA GLY A 524 -8.43 12.48 -18.20
C GLY A 524 -8.14 13.41 -17.02
N HIS A 525 -7.62 12.84 -15.93
CA HIS A 525 -7.24 13.56 -14.71
C HIS A 525 -5.72 13.70 -14.56
N ALA A 526 -4.96 13.60 -15.66
CA ALA A 526 -3.52 13.74 -15.63
C ALA A 526 -3.10 15.14 -15.12
N VAL A 527 -2.00 15.18 -14.37
CA VAL A 527 -1.47 16.38 -13.73
C VAL A 527 -0.01 16.60 -14.12
N VAL A 528 0.30 17.76 -14.71
CA VAL A 528 1.68 18.20 -14.94
C VAL A 528 2.02 19.22 -13.87
N ILE A 529 2.97 18.91 -12.99
CA ILE A 529 3.45 19.84 -11.94
C ILE A 529 4.89 20.27 -12.15
N GLY A 530 5.61 19.55 -13.02
CA GLY A 530 6.97 19.83 -13.49
C GLY A 530 7.24 19.05 -14.77
N GLY A 531 8.51 18.99 -15.21
CA GLY A 531 8.90 18.25 -16.41
C GLY A 531 8.43 18.88 -17.71
N THR A 532 8.51 18.11 -18.80
CA THR A 532 8.12 18.52 -20.15
C THR A 532 7.31 17.42 -20.84
N VAL A 533 6.17 17.77 -21.40
CA VAL A 533 5.39 16.95 -22.32
C VAL A 533 5.39 17.66 -23.68
N SER A 534 5.88 17.03 -24.75
CA SER A 534 6.07 17.70 -26.04
C SER A 534 5.66 16.85 -27.25
N ASP A 535 5.72 17.48 -28.43
CA ASP A 535 5.49 16.86 -29.73
C ASP A 535 4.06 16.32 -29.87
N ASN A 536 3.86 15.01 -30.03
CA ASN A 536 2.55 14.37 -30.09
C ASN A 536 2.29 13.46 -28.87
N ALA A 537 3.10 13.59 -27.81
CA ALA A 537 2.98 12.77 -26.62
C ALA A 537 1.61 12.91 -25.96
N ARG A 538 1.14 11.82 -25.35
CA ARG A 538 -0.15 11.77 -24.66
C ARG A 538 0.02 11.30 -23.23
N ILE A 539 -0.48 12.06 -22.28
CA ILE A 539 -0.60 11.61 -20.89
C ILE A 539 -2.06 11.61 -20.47
N GLY A 540 -2.49 10.57 -19.76
CA GLY A 540 -3.88 10.34 -19.37
C GLY A 540 -4.01 9.58 -18.05
N GLY A 541 -5.22 9.08 -17.77
CA GLY A 541 -5.53 8.35 -16.54
C GLY A 541 -5.25 9.19 -15.28
N LEU A 542 -4.41 8.64 -14.38
CA LEU A 542 -3.98 9.28 -13.13
C LEU A 542 -2.54 9.80 -13.20
N THR A 543 -1.95 9.88 -14.40
CA THR A 543 -0.54 10.20 -14.57
C THR A 543 -0.20 11.55 -13.95
N VAL A 544 0.82 11.58 -13.09
CA VAL A 544 1.42 12.81 -12.60
C VAL A 544 2.83 12.93 -13.16
N VAL A 545 3.16 14.08 -13.78
CA VAL A 545 4.50 14.38 -14.32
C VAL A 545 5.14 15.46 -13.48
N GLN A 546 6.39 15.24 -13.04
CA GLN A 546 7.14 16.21 -12.26
C GLN A 546 8.65 16.18 -12.48
N GLY A 547 9.35 17.03 -11.73
CA GLY A 547 10.81 17.08 -11.72
C GLY A 547 11.34 17.47 -13.10
N ASP A 548 12.29 16.69 -13.59
CA ASP A 548 12.90 16.81 -14.92
C ASP A 548 12.44 15.73 -15.91
N ALA A 549 11.33 15.02 -15.61
CA ALA A 549 10.80 14.01 -16.51
C ALA A 549 10.39 14.59 -17.87
N VAL A 550 10.71 13.88 -18.94
CA VAL A 550 10.41 14.27 -20.33
C VAL A 550 9.57 13.18 -21.00
N ILE A 551 8.40 13.56 -21.52
CA ILE A 551 7.54 12.69 -22.33
C ILE A 551 7.35 13.35 -23.69
N LYS A 552 7.82 12.72 -24.77
CA LYS A 552 7.94 13.36 -26.09
C LYS A 552 7.68 12.40 -27.26
N ASP A 553 7.85 12.91 -28.48
CA ASP A 553 7.57 12.19 -29.73
C ASP A 553 6.09 11.72 -29.79
N ASN A 554 5.81 10.42 -29.83
CA ASN A 554 4.44 9.86 -29.78
C ASN A 554 4.21 9.02 -28.51
N ALA A 555 5.06 9.18 -27.49
CA ALA A 555 4.98 8.38 -26.28
C ALA A 555 3.64 8.56 -25.55
N GLN A 556 3.22 7.51 -24.84
CA GLN A 556 1.99 7.50 -24.06
C GLN A 556 2.25 7.16 -22.59
N ALA A 557 1.58 7.86 -21.67
CA ALA A 557 1.58 7.52 -20.26
C ALA A 557 0.16 7.59 -19.67
N SER A 558 -0.30 6.47 -19.12
CA SER A 558 -1.58 6.34 -18.40
C SER A 558 -1.32 5.55 -17.11
N THR A 559 -0.50 6.12 -16.22
CA THR A 559 0.00 5.44 -15.02
C THR A 559 -0.91 5.64 -13.81
N THR A 560 -0.77 4.75 -12.81
CA THR A 560 -1.56 4.77 -11.56
C THR A 560 -0.73 4.83 -10.27
N LEU A 561 0.60 4.87 -10.40
CA LEU A 561 1.54 5.02 -9.28
C LEU A 561 2.07 6.45 -9.18
N TRP A 562 3.01 6.63 -8.24
CA TRP A 562 3.93 7.76 -8.06
C TRP A 562 4.13 8.65 -9.30
N PRO A 563 4.26 9.97 -9.08
CA PRO A 563 4.62 10.88 -10.15
C PRO A 563 5.87 10.45 -10.91
N LEU A 564 5.78 10.45 -12.23
CA LEU A 564 6.93 10.28 -13.12
C LEU A 564 7.91 11.43 -12.87
N GLY A 565 9.15 11.09 -12.53
CA GLY A 565 10.17 12.06 -12.11
C GLY A 565 10.22 12.35 -10.60
N LEU A 566 9.46 11.64 -9.76
CA LEU A 566 9.59 11.73 -8.29
C LEU A 566 10.80 10.97 -7.76
N THR A 567 10.86 9.67 -8.02
CA THR A 567 11.87 8.78 -7.47
C THR A 567 13.08 8.62 -8.40
N VAL A 568 12.93 8.99 -9.67
CA VAL A 568 13.95 8.83 -10.71
C VAL A 568 14.21 10.15 -11.41
N PRO A 569 15.39 10.77 -11.20
CA PRO A 569 15.80 11.93 -11.98
C PRO A 569 16.13 11.52 -13.42
N GLY A 570 15.83 12.41 -14.37
CA GLY A 570 16.20 12.28 -15.77
C GLY A 570 15.40 11.23 -16.55
N LEU A 571 14.20 10.86 -16.11
CA LEU A 571 13.35 9.92 -16.84
C LEU A 571 12.91 10.50 -18.19
N VAL A 572 13.19 9.79 -19.28
CA VAL A 572 12.75 10.14 -20.63
C VAL A 572 11.88 9.04 -21.22
N VAL A 573 10.66 9.37 -21.62
CA VAL A 573 9.75 8.50 -22.38
C VAL A 573 9.56 9.13 -23.76
N SER A 574 9.85 8.37 -24.81
CA SER A 574 10.04 8.88 -26.17
C SER A 574 9.65 7.85 -27.23
N GLY A 575 9.82 8.20 -28.51
CA GLY A 575 9.41 7.35 -29.63
C GLY A 575 7.92 6.99 -29.53
N ASP A 576 7.63 5.69 -29.57
CA ASP A 576 6.27 5.15 -29.43
C ASP A 576 6.11 4.32 -28.14
N ALA A 577 6.95 4.56 -27.13
CA ALA A 577 6.86 3.88 -25.85
C ALA A 577 5.54 4.16 -25.14
N GLN A 578 5.00 3.16 -24.45
CA GLN A 578 3.77 3.28 -23.70
C GLN A 578 3.92 2.78 -22.26
N LEU A 579 3.55 3.61 -21.31
CA LEU A 579 3.53 3.33 -19.88
C LEU A 579 2.08 3.28 -19.41
N HIS A 580 1.57 2.11 -19.00
CA HIS A 580 0.16 1.92 -18.64
C HIS A 580 0.00 1.29 -17.26
N GLY A 581 -0.96 1.76 -16.47
CA GLY A 581 -1.19 1.23 -15.13
C GLY A 581 -0.02 1.47 -14.18
N ASP A 582 0.15 0.61 -13.18
CA ASP A 582 1.13 0.84 -12.13
C ASP A 582 2.56 0.84 -12.68
N ILE A 583 3.35 1.92 -12.53
CA ILE A 583 4.78 1.91 -12.90
C ILE A 583 5.66 2.66 -11.89
N ASP A 584 6.73 1.97 -11.50
CA ASP A 584 7.84 2.42 -10.65
C ASP A 584 9.15 2.31 -11.46
N ALA A 585 9.67 3.44 -11.93
CA ALA A 585 10.99 3.48 -12.56
C ALA A 585 12.08 3.44 -11.48
N ARG A 586 13.21 2.76 -11.74
CA ARG A 586 14.21 2.47 -10.69
C ARG A 586 15.63 2.95 -10.95
N GLU A 587 15.91 3.46 -12.14
CA GLU A 587 17.26 3.84 -12.54
C GLU A 587 17.28 5.28 -13.04
N ALA A 588 18.21 6.08 -12.52
CA ALA A 588 18.42 7.46 -12.96
C ALA A 588 18.74 7.52 -14.46
N ASN A 589 18.28 8.58 -15.13
CA ASN A 589 18.49 8.83 -16.56
C ASN A 589 17.95 7.73 -17.48
N MET A 590 16.94 7.00 -17.03
CA MET A 590 16.32 5.96 -17.83
C MET A 590 15.64 6.57 -19.07
N SER A 591 15.93 6.00 -20.24
CA SER A 591 15.33 6.39 -21.51
C SER A 591 14.55 5.23 -22.12
N VAL A 592 13.24 5.39 -22.23
CA VAL A 592 12.30 4.39 -22.75
C VAL A 592 11.77 4.92 -24.08
N SER A 593 12.12 4.27 -25.19
CA SER A 593 11.81 4.77 -26.54
C SER A 593 10.88 3.88 -27.37
N ARG A 594 10.55 2.68 -26.87
CA ARG A 594 9.62 1.71 -27.48
C ARG A 594 9.12 0.72 -26.43
N GLY A 595 8.12 -0.07 -26.79
CA GLY A 595 7.56 -1.11 -25.92
C GLY A 595 6.36 -0.61 -25.12
N VAL A 596 5.66 -1.55 -24.47
CA VAL A 596 4.46 -1.29 -23.66
C VAL A 596 4.63 -1.95 -22.30
N PHE A 597 4.59 -1.18 -21.22
CA PHE A 597 4.95 -1.63 -19.87
C PHE A 597 3.84 -1.39 -18.85
N TYR A 598 3.77 -2.26 -17.82
CA TYR A 598 2.66 -2.35 -16.85
C TYR A 598 3.10 -2.59 -15.39
N GLY A 599 4.34 -2.22 -15.05
CA GLY A 599 4.90 -2.58 -13.76
C GLY A 599 6.29 -2.00 -13.49
N TYR A 600 7.17 -2.85 -13.00
CA TYR A 600 8.50 -2.46 -12.52
C TYR A 600 9.39 -2.18 -13.71
N LEU A 601 10.05 -1.01 -13.74
CA LEU A 601 10.84 -0.59 -14.88
C LEU A 601 12.32 -0.46 -14.50
N THR A 602 13.14 -1.30 -15.13
CA THR A 602 14.61 -1.29 -15.03
C THR A 602 15.19 -1.27 -16.44
N GLY A 603 16.49 -0.99 -16.56
CA GLY A 603 17.19 -1.08 -17.83
C GLY A 603 17.08 -2.47 -18.46
N ALA A 604 17.02 -3.53 -17.65
CA ALA A 604 16.83 -4.89 -18.14
C ALA A 604 15.43 -5.10 -18.72
N GLU A 605 14.38 -4.64 -18.02
CA GLU A 605 12.98 -4.79 -18.44
C GLU A 605 12.71 -4.07 -19.78
N ILE A 606 13.26 -2.86 -19.98
CA ILE A 606 13.04 -2.11 -21.24
C ILE A 606 13.72 -2.74 -22.47
N ARG A 607 14.57 -3.75 -22.26
CA ARG A 607 15.23 -4.52 -23.32
C ARG A 607 14.64 -5.91 -23.50
N ASP A 608 13.80 -6.36 -22.58
CA ASP A 608 13.25 -7.72 -22.57
C ASP A 608 11.89 -7.77 -23.29
N GLY A 609 11.83 -8.60 -24.35
CA GLY A 609 10.59 -8.83 -25.09
C GLY A 609 9.47 -9.44 -24.23
N GLN A 610 9.83 -10.25 -23.22
CA GLN A 610 8.88 -10.86 -22.29
C GLN A 610 8.34 -9.86 -21.25
N SER A 611 9.00 -8.71 -21.11
CA SER A 611 8.57 -7.60 -20.26
C SER A 611 7.77 -6.53 -21.00
N GLY A 612 7.64 -6.66 -22.32
CA GLY A 612 6.87 -5.75 -23.17
C GLY A 612 7.70 -4.89 -24.12
N ALA A 613 9.03 -5.04 -24.17
CA ALA A 613 9.90 -4.23 -25.04
C ALA A 613 9.63 -4.38 -26.55
N ASN A 614 8.95 -5.47 -26.95
CA ASN A 614 8.56 -5.76 -28.34
C ASN A 614 7.08 -5.45 -28.63
N LEU A 615 6.30 -5.01 -27.64
CA LEU A 615 4.89 -4.67 -27.86
C LEU A 615 4.76 -3.31 -28.54
N THR A 616 3.77 -3.19 -29.41
CA THR A 616 3.35 -1.94 -30.05
C THR A 616 1.98 -1.48 -29.59
N ASP A 617 1.17 -2.41 -29.06
CA ASP A 617 -0.20 -2.18 -28.65
C ASP A 617 -0.40 -2.54 -27.18
N ALA A 618 -1.33 -1.83 -26.55
CA ALA A 618 -1.70 -2.11 -25.17
C ALA A 618 -2.30 -3.52 -25.01
N VAL A 619 -1.94 -4.22 -23.94
CA VAL A 619 -2.51 -5.50 -23.55
C VAL A 619 -3.90 -5.21 -22.96
N PRO A 620 -4.97 -5.84 -23.49
CA PRO A 620 -6.29 -5.69 -22.91
C PRO A 620 -6.33 -6.18 -21.46
N GLU A 621 -7.02 -5.42 -20.60
CA GLU A 621 -7.10 -5.72 -19.18
C GLU A 621 -8.17 -6.74 -18.84
N VAL A 622 -7.99 -7.48 -17.73
CA VAL A 622 -9.01 -8.44 -17.23
C VAL A 622 -10.27 -7.75 -16.74
N THR A 623 -10.18 -6.47 -16.36
CA THR A 623 -11.32 -5.67 -15.92
C THR A 623 -12.01 -5.06 -17.13
N GLU A 624 -13.34 -5.11 -17.18
CA GLU A 624 -14.11 -4.40 -18.18
C GLU A 624 -14.29 -2.93 -17.78
N CYS A 625 -14.00 -2.00 -18.69
CA CYS A 625 -14.35 -0.60 -18.47
C CYS A 625 -15.88 -0.44 -18.41
N PRO A 626 -16.46 0.04 -17.29
CA PRO A 626 -17.90 0.13 -17.13
C PRO A 626 -18.48 1.23 -18.01
N ALA A 627 -19.75 1.10 -18.40
CA ALA A 627 -20.41 2.03 -19.34
C ALA A 627 -20.39 3.51 -18.91
N TYR A 628 -20.32 3.82 -17.61
CA TYR A 628 -20.25 5.20 -17.13
C TYR A 628 -18.86 5.84 -17.31
N ALA A 629 -17.83 5.04 -17.57
CA ALA A 629 -16.44 5.47 -17.70
C ALA A 629 -15.90 5.32 -19.15
N LYS A 630 -16.79 5.03 -20.12
CA LYS A 630 -16.46 4.92 -21.54
C LYS A 630 -16.57 6.25 -22.28
#